data_AF-T1A2U2-F1
#
_entry.id   AF-T1A2U2-F1
#
_cell.length_a   1.000
_cell.length_b   1.000
_cell.length_c   1.000
_cell.angle_alpha   90.00
_cell.angle_beta   90.00
_cell.angle_gamma   90.00
#
_symmetry.space_group_name_H-M   'P 1'
#
loop_
_entity.id
_entity.type
_entity.pdbx_description
1 polymer ?
#
loop_
_entity_poly.entity_id
_entity_poly.type
_entity_poly.pdbx_seq_one_letter_code
_entity_poly.pdbx_strand_id
1 'polypeptide(L)' 'MSTRNLIRRIPGLPTSDGAGVKLTRLIGQPALDMLDPFLLLDAFGS' A
#
# COMPACT_ATOMS: atom_id res chain seq x y z
N MET A 1 -19.96 17.54 -11.42
CA MET A 1 -19.01 16.55 -10.88
C MET A 1 -19.24 16.46 -9.38
N SER A 2 -19.31 15.26 -8.80
CA SER A 2 -19.40 15.10 -7.34
C SER A 2 -18.00 15.10 -6.72
N THR A 3 -17.84 15.79 -5.59
CA THR A 3 -16.59 15.83 -4.84
C THR A 3 -16.37 14.48 -4.16
N ARG A 4 -15.17 13.90 -4.32
CA ARG A 4 -14.78 12.68 -3.59
C ARG A 4 -14.34 13.05 -2.18
N ASN A 5 -14.82 12.31 -1.19
CA ASN A 5 -14.41 12.48 0.21
C ASN A 5 -13.39 11.41 0.60
N LEU A 6 -12.40 11.80 1.40
CA LEU A 6 -11.44 10.88 1.96
C LEU A 6 -12.09 10.08 3.09
N ILE A 7 -12.10 8.76 2.98
CA ILE A 7 -12.73 7.87 3.98
C ILE A 7 -11.73 7.33 5.01
N ARG A 8 -10.45 7.21 4.65
CA ARG A 8 -9.42 6.60 5.51
C ARG A 8 -8.01 7.03 5.09
N ARG A 9 -7.12 7.18 6.06
CA ARG A 9 -5.66 7.30 5.84
C ARG A 9 -4.98 6.07 6.43
N ILE A 10 -4.06 5.46 5.70
CA ILE A 10 -3.35 4.25 6.11
C ILE A 10 -1.86 4.52 5.85
N PRO A 11 -0.99 4.41 6.87
CA PRO A 11 0.44 4.53 6.65
C PRO A 11 0.96 3.33 5.87
N GLY A 12 2.06 3.51 5.15
CA GLY A 12 2.77 2.38 4.54
C GLY A 12 3.45 1.52 5.60
N LEU A 13 3.54 0.22 5.32
CA LEU A 13 4.20 -0.76 6.18
C LEU A 13 5.61 -1.05 5.63
N PRO A 14 6.69 -0.72 6.36
CA PRO A 14 8.04 -1.14 5.99
C PRO A 14 8.13 -2.66 5.94
N THR A 15 8.63 -3.20 4.83
CA THR A 15 8.71 -4.63 4.58
C THR A 15 10.01 -4.97 3.84
N SER A 16 10.36 -6.25 3.84
CA SER A 16 11.39 -6.78 2.97
C SER A 16 10.82 -7.83 2.03
N ASP A 17 11.30 -7.85 0.78
CA ASP A 17 10.92 -8.80 -0.26
C ASP A 17 12.16 -9.47 -0.86
N GLY A 18 11.96 -10.61 -1.51
CA GLY A 18 12.99 -11.37 -2.24
C GLY A 18 14.35 -11.44 -1.52
N ALA A 19 15.41 -11.04 -2.24
CA ALA A 19 16.79 -11.03 -1.76
C ALA A 19 17.11 -9.95 -0.69
N GLY A 20 16.17 -9.66 0.21
CA GLY A 20 16.34 -8.66 1.27
C GLY A 20 16.10 -7.22 0.83
N VAL A 21 15.41 -7.01 -0.30
CA VAL A 21 15.07 -5.67 -0.79
C VAL A 21 14.13 -5.03 0.20
N LYS A 22 14.43 -3.79 0.63
CA LYS A 22 13.56 -3.02 1.53
C LYS A 22 12.59 -2.19 0.70
N LEU A 23 11.32 -2.22 1.08
CA LEU A 23 10.26 -1.46 0.44
C LEU A 23 9.21 -1.03 1.47
N THR A 24 8.29 -0.17 1.05
CA THR A 24 7.12 0.20 1.84
C THR A 24 5.86 -0.31 1.14
N ARG A 25 5.13 -1.23 1.78
CA ARG A 25 3.88 -1.79 1.25
C ARG A 25 2.68 -0.91 1.60
N LEU A 26 1.88 -0.54 0.60
CA LEU A 26 0.70 0.32 0.73
C LEU A 26 -0.61 -0.47 0.63
N ILE A 27 -0.76 -1.34 -0.38
CA ILE A 27 -1.87 -2.32 -0.55
C ILE A 27 -1.28 -3.73 -0.45
N GLY A 28 -1.98 -4.68 0.16
CA GLY A 28 -1.46 -6.01 0.48
C GLY A 28 -0.86 -6.10 1.88
N GLN A 29 -1.24 -5.18 2.78
CA GLN A 29 -0.83 -5.18 4.20
C GLN A 29 -2.04 -5.45 5.10
N PRO A 30 -1.87 -5.90 6.36
CA PRO A 30 -3.01 -6.22 7.23
C PRO A 30 -4.04 -5.09 7.40
N ALA A 31 -3.61 -3.83 7.31
CA ALA A 31 -4.51 -2.68 7.39
C ALA A 31 -5.30 -2.42 6.09
N LEU A 32 -4.79 -2.86 4.94
CA LEU A 32 -5.41 -2.74 3.61
C LEU A 32 -4.96 -3.93 2.75
N ASP A 33 -5.66 -5.06 2.90
CA ASP A 33 -5.30 -6.31 2.24
C ASP A 33 -5.50 -6.24 0.72
N MET A 34 -6.63 -5.69 0.28
CA MET A 34 -6.99 -5.49 -1.12
C MET A 34 -7.82 -4.22 -1.28
N LEU A 35 -7.73 -3.60 -2.46
CA LEU A 35 -8.65 -2.54 -2.88
C LEU A 35 -9.05 -2.80 -4.33
N ASP A 36 -10.11 -3.56 -4.57
CA ASP A 36 -10.61 -3.90 -5.90
C ASP A 36 -10.59 -2.70 -6.87
N PRO A 37 -9.88 -2.76 -8.02
CA PRO A 37 -9.23 -3.93 -8.65
C PRO A 37 -7.74 -4.16 -8.32
N PHE A 38 -7.20 -3.43 -7.34
CA PHE A 38 -5.81 -3.46 -6.95
C PHE A 38 -5.56 -4.47 -5.82
N LEU A 39 -4.67 -5.43 -6.08
CA LEU A 39 -4.25 -6.45 -5.11
C LEU A 39 -3.06 -6.00 -4.27
N LEU A 40 -2.14 -5.23 -4.84
CA LEU A 40 -0.86 -4.90 -4.20
C LEU A 40 -0.32 -3.58 -4.75
N LEU A 41 0.34 -2.80 -3.88
CA LEU A 41 1.05 -1.57 -4.24
C LEU A 41 2.24 -1.41 -3.31
N ASP A 42 3.44 -1.40 -3.88
CA ASP A 42 4.69 -1.21 -3.15
C ASP A 42 5.39 0.07 -3.62
N ALA A 43 6.00 0.78 -2.67
CA ALA A 43 6.87 1.91 -2.93
C ALA A 43 8.32 1.54 -2.58
N PHE A 44 9.21 1.67 -3.56
CA PHE A 44 10.66 1.46 -3.39
C PHE A 44 11.33 2.82 -3.14
N GLY A 45 12.30 2.85 -2.23
CA GLY A 45 13.13 4.03 -2.00
C GLY A 45 14.25 4.13 -3.03
N SER A 46 14.68 5.36 -3.32
CA SER A 46 15.97 5.69 -3.95
C SER A 46 17.05 5.88 -2.88
#